data_AF-A0AAV3Z3H8-F1
#
_entry.id   AF-A0AAV3Z3H8-F1
#
_cell.length_a   1.000
_cell.length_b   1.000
_cell.length_c   1.000
_cell.angle_alpha   90.00
_cell.angle_beta   90.00
_cell.angle_gamma   90.00
#
_symmetry.space_group_name_H-M   'P 1'
#
loop_
_entity.id
_entity.type
_entity.pdbx_description
1 polymer ?
#
loop_
_entity_poly.entity_id
_entity_poly.type
_entity_poly.pdbx_seq_one_letter_code
_entity_poly.pdbx_strand_id
1 'polypeptide(L)'
;MATSNDPLIKQRSVIEFLAAEGYSAANIHARMKTVYGEMCISNCAVRKWVRIFKGKDFRETILRERKCLGRPLSTSVTAHREKVDCMIRANRRVKQKEIASAVGILKG
;
A
#
# COMPACT_ATOMS: atom_id res chain seq x y z
N MET A 1 2.19 -16.00 -3.95
CA MET A 1 2.46 -16.59 -2.63
C MET A 1 3.71 -15.92 -2.08
N ALA A 2 3.56 -14.82 -1.34
CA ALA A 2 4.72 -14.12 -0.78
C ALA A 2 5.23 -14.97 0.39
N THR A 3 6.39 -15.60 0.21
CA THR A 3 7.04 -16.43 1.20
C THR A 3 7.35 -15.61 2.44
N SER A 4 7.05 -16.17 3.60
CA SER A 4 7.26 -15.70 4.98
C SER A 4 8.71 -15.34 5.37
N ASN A 5 9.62 -15.19 4.40
CA ASN A 5 11.05 -14.98 4.60
C ASN A 5 11.59 -13.63 4.12
N ASP A 6 10.73 -12.69 3.69
CA ASP A 6 11.19 -11.35 3.31
C ASP A 6 11.82 -10.62 4.53
N PRO A 7 13.11 -10.20 4.44
CA PRO A 7 13.80 -9.50 5.52
C PRO A 7 13.09 -8.22 5.97
N LEU A 8 12.32 -7.57 5.10
CA LEU A 8 11.55 -6.38 5.44
C LEU A 8 10.38 -6.68 6.37
N ILE A 9 9.72 -7.83 6.20
CA ILE A 9 8.63 -8.27 7.09
C ILE A 9 9.19 -8.55 8.48
N LYS A 10 10.32 -9.26 8.56
CA LYS A 10 11.00 -9.57 9.83
C LYS A 10 11.40 -8.29 10.58
N GLN A 11 11.99 -7.33 9.88
CA GLN A 11 12.39 -6.06 10.48
C GLN A 11 11.18 -5.20 10.91
N ARG A 12 10.08 -5.21 10.17
CA ARG A 12 8.83 -4.52 10.58
C ARG A 12 8.25 -5.11 11.86
N SER A 13 8.29 -6.43 12.04
CA SER A 13 7.87 -7.08 13.29
C SER A 13 8.71 -6.65 14.49
N VAL A 14 10.02 -6.47 14.29
CA VAL A 14 10.90 -5.94 15.35
C VAL A 14 10.57 -4.48 15.67
N ILE A 15 10.26 -3.66 14.67
CA ILE A 15 9.84 -2.27 14.89
C ILE A 15 8.51 -2.22 15.67
N GLU A 16 7.56 -3.09 15.34
CA GLU A 16 6.27 -3.21 16.04
C GLU A 16 6.48 -3.56 17.51
N PHE A 17 7.27 -4.61 17.78
CA PHE A 17 7.60 -5.04 19.13
C PHE A 17 8.22 -3.91 19.96
N LEU A 18 9.27 -3.25 19.43
CA LEU A 18 9.96 -2.19 20.15
C LEU A 18 9.12 -0.90 20.29
N ALA A 19 8.21 -0.64 19.34
CA ALA A 19 7.29 0.48 19.43
C ALA A 19 6.23 0.25 20.52
N ALA A 20 5.76 -1.00 20.68
CA ALA A 20 4.85 -1.39 21.75
C ALA A 20 5.50 -1.33 23.14
N GLU A 21 6.80 -1.65 23.22
CA GLU A 21 7.61 -1.48 24.43
C GLU A 21 7.88 0.01 24.79
N GLY A 22 7.48 0.94 23.92
CA GLY A 22 7.54 2.39 24.19
C GLY A 22 8.82 3.08 23.74
N TYR A 23 9.73 2.40 23.04
CA TYR A 23 10.95 3.03 22.55
C TYR A 23 10.67 4.15 21.53
N SER A 24 11.56 5.15 21.53
CA SER A 24 11.56 6.20 20.52
C SER A 24 12.05 5.63 19.17
N ALA A 25 11.56 6.19 18.05
CA ALA A 25 11.97 5.74 16.72
C ALA A 25 13.50 5.88 16.48
N ALA A 26 14.14 6.86 17.12
CA ALA A 26 15.60 7.04 17.05
C ALA A 26 16.34 5.89 17.74
N ASN A 27 15.89 5.49 18.93
CA ASN A 27 16.47 4.38 19.69
C ASN A 27 16.27 3.05 18.96
N ILE A 28 15.08 2.86 18.36
CA ILE A 28 14.77 1.69 17.54
C ILE A 28 15.73 1.59 16.35
N HIS A 29 15.93 2.67 15.59
CA HIS A 29 16.84 2.67 14.45
C HIS A 29 18.30 2.43 14.86
N ALA A 30 18.76 3.02 15.96
CA ALA A 30 20.11 2.79 16.47
C ALA A 30 20.33 1.30 16.80
N ARG A 31 19.39 0.68 17.52
CA ARG A 31 19.44 -0.75 17.88
C ARG A 31 19.37 -1.65 16.65
N MET A 32 18.48 -1.35 15.70
CA MET A 32 18.36 -2.11 14.46
C MET A 32 19.61 -1.99 13.60
N LYS A 33 20.24 -0.82 13.52
CA LYS A 33 21.48 -0.62 12.78
C LYS A 33 22.63 -1.46 13.35
N THR A 34 22.70 -1.64 14.67
CA THR A 34 23.69 -2.51 15.30
C THR A 34 23.48 -3.99 14.96
N VAL A 35 22.23 -4.44 14.84
CA VAL A 35 21.90 -5.86 14.60
C VAL A 35 21.91 -6.22 13.11
N TYR A 36 21.30 -5.39 12.27
CA TYR A 36 21.12 -5.64 10.84
C TYR A 36 22.20 -4.99 9.96
N GLY A 37 23.03 -4.11 10.52
CA GLY A 37 24.09 -3.43 9.77
C GLY A 37 23.54 -2.66 8.56
N GLU A 38 24.10 -2.92 7.40
CA GLU A 38 23.73 -2.31 6.12
C GLU A 38 22.34 -2.76 5.62
N MET A 39 21.85 -3.92 6.07
CA MET A 39 20.53 -4.44 5.72
C MET A 39 19.41 -3.77 6.52
N CYS A 40 19.74 -2.85 7.43
CA CYS A 40 18.77 -2.14 8.25
C CYS A 40 17.87 -1.22 7.41
N ILE A 41 16.56 -1.27 7.68
CA ILE A 41 15.60 -0.30 7.15
C ILE A 41 16.00 1.13 7.53
N SER A 42 15.82 2.07 6.60
CA SER A 42 16.19 3.48 6.79
C SER A 42 15.44 4.14 7.96
N ASN A 43 16.09 5.11 8.61
CA ASN A 43 15.50 5.87 9.72
C ASN A 43 14.12 6.48 9.37
N CYS A 44 13.97 7.01 8.15
CA CYS A 44 12.69 7.56 7.68
C CYS A 44 11.58 6.50 7.65
N ALA A 45 11.89 5.29 7.19
CA ALA A 45 10.95 4.17 7.18
C ALA A 45 10.64 3.68 8.61
N VAL A 46 11.64 3.59 9.51
CA VAL A 46 11.41 3.27 10.93
C VAL A 46 10.43 4.25 11.56
N ARG A 47 10.64 5.57 11.41
CA ARG A 47 9.70 6.59 11.94
C ARG A 47 8.30 6.45 11.36
N LYS A 48 8.17 6.13 10.07
CA LYS A 48 6.87 5.89 9.43
C LYS A 48 6.15 4.71 10.10
N TRP A 49 6.84 3.59 10.28
CA TRP A 49 6.27 2.39 10.91
C TRP A 49 5.92 2.61 12.38
N VAL A 50 6.79 3.26 13.16
CA VAL A 50 6.48 3.62 14.56
C VAL A 50 5.22 4.49 14.65
N ARG A 51 5.02 5.47 13.76
CA ARG A 51 3.78 6.27 13.74
C ARG A 51 2.55 5.44 13.37
N ILE A 52 2.69 4.52 12.42
CA ILE A 52 1.59 3.64 12.00
C ILE A 52 1.16 2.73 13.15
N PHE A 53 2.11 2.11 13.85
CA PHE A 53 1.83 1.22 14.98
C PHE A 53 1.30 1.96 16.21
N LYS A 54 1.76 3.19 16.47
CA LYS A 54 1.21 4.02 17.55
C LYS A 54 -0.19 4.54 17.25
N GLY A 55 -0.54 4.68 15.98
CA GLY A 55 -1.78 5.32 15.54
C GLY A 55 -2.94 4.39 15.21
N LYS A 56 -2.74 3.06 15.16
CA LYS A 56 -3.80 2.10 14.77
C LYS A 56 -3.73 0.80 15.55
N ASP A 57 -4.92 0.32 15.91
CA ASP A 57 -5.20 -0.99 16.49
C ASP A 57 -4.31 -2.07 15.91
N PHE A 58 -3.61 -2.78 16.80
CA PHE A 58 -2.63 -3.85 16.62
C PHE A 58 -3.05 -5.02 15.67
N ARG A 59 -4.22 -4.94 15.03
CA ARG A 59 -4.93 -6.08 14.43
C ARG A 59 -4.69 -6.32 12.94
N GLU A 60 -4.02 -5.43 12.21
CA GLU A 60 -4.01 -5.53 10.73
C GLU A 60 -2.65 -5.35 10.02
N THR A 61 -1.55 -5.05 10.71
CA THR A 61 -0.47 -4.28 10.08
C THR A 61 0.69 -5.05 9.45
N ILE A 62 0.93 -6.33 9.79
CA ILE A 62 2.10 -7.05 9.26
C ILE A 62 1.76 -8.15 8.25
N LEU A 63 0.67 -8.88 8.44
CA LEU A 63 0.32 -10.02 7.56
C LEU A 63 -0.41 -9.60 6.28
N ARG A 64 -1.04 -8.44 6.29
CA ARG A 64 -1.55 -7.82 5.08
C ARG A 64 -0.63 -6.67 4.79
N GLU A 65 0.40 -6.93 3.99
CA GLU A 65 0.76 -5.93 3.00
C GLU A 65 -0.54 -5.59 2.28
N ARG A 66 -1.27 -4.60 2.79
CA ARG A 66 -2.22 -3.85 1.98
C ARG A 66 -1.31 -3.34 0.87
N LYS A 67 -1.29 -4.09 -0.24
CA LYS A 67 -0.95 -3.58 -1.57
C LYS A 67 -1.38 -2.13 -1.51
N CYS A 68 -0.44 -1.20 -1.60
CA CYS A 68 -0.74 0.22 -1.54
C CYS A 68 -1.60 0.57 -2.76
N LEU A 69 -2.85 0.14 -2.75
CA LEU A 69 -3.90 0.46 -3.69
C LEU A 69 -4.44 1.81 -3.20
N GLY A 70 -3.58 2.83 -3.23
CA GLY A 70 -4.01 4.22 -3.06
C GLY A 70 -5.01 4.63 -4.16
N ARG A 71 -5.10 3.81 -5.22
CA ARG A 71 -6.14 3.80 -6.24
C ARG A 71 -6.47 2.33 -6.54
N PRO A 72 -7.76 1.93 -6.65
CA PRO A 72 -8.09 0.63 -7.21
C PRO A 72 -7.39 0.50 -8.56
N LEU A 73 -6.70 -0.63 -8.78
CA LEU A 73 -6.17 -0.97 -10.10
C LEU A 73 -7.37 -0.90 -11.03
N SER A 74 -7.32 0.08 -11.95
CA SER A 74 -8.37 0.40 -12.91
C SER A 74 -9.17 -0.85 -13.28
N THR A 75 -10.49 -0.76 -13.13
CA THR A 75 -11.50 -1.76 -13.50
C THR A 75 -11.37 -2.09 -14.98
N SER A 76 -10.31 -2.78 -15.35
CA SER A 76 -10.06 -3.33 -16.68
C SER A 76 -10.75 -4.68 -16.76
N VAL A 77 -12.05 -4.69 -16.50
CA VAL A 77 -12.89 -5.75 -17.02
C VAL A 77 -12.83 -5.58 -18.53
N THR A 78 -12.38 -6.60 -19.24
CA THR A 78 -12.24 -6.61 -20.71
C THR A 78 -13.50 -6.09 -21.39
N ALA A 79 -14.68 -6.43 -20.85
CA ALA A 79 -15.98 -5.94 -21.30
C ALA A 79 -16.13 -4.41 -21.27
N HIS A 80 -15.53 -3.71 -20.30
CA HIS A 80 -15.57 -2.25 -20.25
C HIS A 80 -14.73 -1.61 -21.35
N ARG A 81 -13.58 -2.22 -21.71
CA ARG A 81 -12.72 -1.72 -22.80
C ARG A 81 -13.42 -1.81 -24.14
N GLU A 82 -14.03 -2.95 -24.44
CA GLU A 82 -14.78 -3.16 -25.69
C GLU A 82 -15.96 -2.19 -25.79
N LYS A 83 -16.69 -1.97 -24.69
CA LYS A 83 -17.80 -1.02 -24.66
C LYS A 83 -17.35 0.41 -24.96
N VAL A 84 -16.22 0.84 -24.38
CA VAL A 84 -15.63 2.16 -24.65
C VAL A 84 -15.17 2.27 -26.10
N ASP A 85 -14.49 1.26 -26.64
CA ASP A 85 -14.01 1.25 -28.02
C ASP A 85 -15.16 1.29 -29.03
N CYS A 86 -16.25 0.55 -28.79
CA CYS A 86 -17.46 0.61 -29.61
C CYS A 86 -18.11 2.00 -29.58
N MET A 87 -18.17 2.66 -28.41
CA MET A 87 -18.71 4.02 -28.30
C MET A 87 -17.87 5.06 -29.07
N ILE A 88 -16.54 4.97 -29.00
CA ILE A 88 -15.63 5.88 -29.72
C ILE A 88 -15.75 5.67 -31.24
N ARG A 89 -15.90 4.42 -31.69
CA ARG A 89 -16.10 4.10 -33.12
C ARG A 89 -17.45 4.58 -33.64
N ALA A 90 -18.51 4.47 -32.84
CA ALA A 90 -19.84 4.93 -33.22
C ALA A 90 -19.96 6.47 -33.22
N ASN A 91 -19.30 7.15 -32.29
CA ASN A 91 -19.28 8.61 -32.24
C ASN A 91 -17.94 9.11 -31.70
N ARG A 92 -17.13 9.69 -32.58
CA ARG A 92 -15.78 10.18 -32.23
C ARG A 92 -15.79 11.36 -31.26
N ARG A 93 -16.95 12.00 -31.03
CA ARG A 93 -17.12 13.16 -30.12
C ARG A 93 -17.87 12.78 -28.82
N VAL A 94 -17.60 11.62 -28.24
CA VAL A 94 -18.15 11.22 -26.93
C VAL A 94 -17.52 12.00 -25.76
N LYS A 95 -18.36 12.45 -24.82
CA LYS A 95 -17.90 13.16 -23.60
C LYS A 95 -17.56 12.17 -22.50
N GLN A 96 -16.56 12.51 -21.66
CA GLN A 96 -16.12 11.63 -20.55
C GLN A 96 -17.25 11.22 -19.59
N LYS A 97 -18.27 12.08 -19.40
CA LYS A 97 -19.44 11.78 -18.56
C LYS A 97 -20.34 10.69 -19.15
N GLU A 98 -20.52 10.68 -20.46
CA GLU A 98 -21.33 9.67 -21.16
C GLU A 98 -20.66 8.30 -21.08
N ILE A 99 -19.33 8.28 -21.24
CA ILE A 99 -18.52 7.06 -21.07
C ILE A 99 -18.60 6.55 -19.63
N ALA A 100 -18.46 7.43 -18.63
CA ALA A 100 -18.53 7.06 -17.22
C ALA A 100 -19.90 6.48 -16.85
N SER A 101 -21.00 7.09 -17.32
CA SER A 101 -22.36 6.55 -17.13
C SER A 101 -22.55 5.21 -17.83
N ALA A 102 -22.02 5.03 -19.05
CA ALA A 102 -22.15 3.78 -19.80
C ALA A 102 -21.37 2.62 -19.18
N VAL A 103 -20.22 2.90 -18.57
CA VAL A 103 -19.36 1.90 -17.90
C VAL A 103 -19.78 1.69 -16.44
N GLY A 104 -20.65 2.54 -15.88
CA GLY A 104 -21.13 2.42 -14.51
C GLY A 104 -20.06 2.80 -13.47
N ILE A 105 -19.04 3.57 -13.87
CA ILE A 105 -18.01 4.08 -12.98
C ILE A 105 -18.42 5.49 -12.59
N LEU A 106 -19.14 5.61 -11.47
CA LEU A 106 -19.47 6.90 -10.87
C LEU A 106 -18.17 7.60 -10.44
N LYS A 107 -18.00 8.87 -10.83
CA LYS A 107 -17.00 9.74 -10.20
C LYS A 107 -17.51 10.06 -8.79
N GLY A 108 -16.77 9.61 -7.78
CA GLY A 108 -16.75 10.28 -6.47
C GLY A 108 -15.95 11.57 -6.55
#